data_AF-A0A642URS0-F1
#
_entry.id   AF-A0A642URS0-F1
#
_cell.length_a   1.000
_cell.length_b   1.000
_cell.length_c   1.000
_cell.angle_alpha   90.00
_cell.angle_beta   90.00
_cell.angle_gamma   90.00
#
_symmetry.space_group_name_H-M   'P 1'
#
loop_
_entity.id
_entity.type
_entity.pdbx_description
1 polymer ?
#
loop_
_entity_poly.entity_id
_entity_poly.type
_entity_poly.pdbx_seq_one_letter_code
_entity_poly.pdbx_strand_id
1 'polypeptide(L)'
;MVDHSVEPKFTPEQLLPFLHLYQAYYYGIYPVVSVPELSPRILAIPSDMTAYTLAVSIAAAVSIQLQFLTSPPTSLVVPDGFDPIKFGIETKQMIYQLDLNGTPSVDAVLIYFFMYVHSINVKGGISAGIAYLRQAIATAQILRLDVESTYAQLTPARAHVLRKVFYLLLVTERFISISHRMPPILESMIAHPRLADEEYQQLLNGFGELVKVFSIPHKSFFDSIIQYGVGSKELRRQWVIDVQFQLQSIEVSDDMSETQKLNLLLSKYWMEMLCWHMCNRQGILVDKTHGFDSLSVLFPIHVAYSFLEDTSSLSLFAFESNGPGVCIKLCELGIGLCDSISLLHDDESHTRNIAHHCLSSIFSLVTRLRNDLTFPNHLYQRIEAMVTLGSSFGVDESTFF
;
A
#
# COMPACT_ATOMS: atom_id res chain seq x y z
N MET A 1 18.35 -33.50 28.37
CA MET A 1 17.47 -32.81 27.41
C MET A 1 16.71 -31.78 28.21
N VAL A 2 17.02 -30.49 28.04
CA VAL A 2 16.22 -29.44 28.64
C VAL A 2 14.98 -29.33 27.77
N ASP A 3 13.82 -29.62 28.35
CA ASP A 3 12.53 -29.39 27.72
C ASP A 3 12.36 -27.86 27.60
N HIS A 4 12.69 -27.31 26.43
CA HIS A 4 12.43 -25.91 26.12
C HIS A 4 10.96 -25.78 25.73
N SER A 5 10.07 -25.99 26.71
CA SER A 5 8.68 -25.60 26.52
C SER A 5 8.64 -24.10 26.18
N VAL A 6 8.05 -23.79 25.02
CA VAL A 6 7.95 -22.42 24.52
C VAL A 6 6.89 -21.71 25.35
N GLU A 7 7.31 -20.84 26.27
CA GLU A 7 6.39 -20.09 27.14
C GLU A 7 5.92 -18.79 26.48
N PRO A 8 4.60 -18.54 26.39
CA PRO A 8 4.06 -17.30 25.85
C PRO A 8 4.32 -16.12 26.79
N LYS A 9 4.90 -15.03 26.27
CA LYS A 9 5.07 -13.78 27.05
C LYS A 9 3.82 -12.93 27.20
N PHE A 10 2.84 -13.08 26.30
CA PHE A 10 1.60 -12.31 26.32
C PHE A 10 0.40 -13.22 26.53
N THR A 11 -0.55 -12.79 27.35
CA THR A 11 -1.78 -13.57 27.59
C THR A 11 -2.80 -13.31 26.48
N PRO A 12 -3.77 -14.22 26.26
CA PRO A 12 -4.88 -13.98 25.34
C PRO A 12 -5.62 -12.66 25.59
N GLU A 13 -5.83 -12.28 26.85
CA GLU A 13 -6.51 -11.04 27.24
C GLU A 13 -5.74 -9.79 26.79
N GLN A 14 -4.40 -9.87 26.71
CA GLN A 14 -3.57 -8.79 26.20
C GLN A 14 -3.60 -8.70 24.67
N LEU A 15 -3.87 -9.80 23.96
CA LEU A 15 -3.82 -9.87 22.50
C LEU A 15 -5.18 -9.63 21.83
N LEU A 16 -6.27 -10.12 22.44
CA LEU A 16 -7.64 -9.99 21.89
C LEU A 16 -8.05 -8.55 21.54
N PRO A 17 -7.72 -7.51 22.34
CA PRO A 17 -8.03 -6.13 21.96
C PRO A 17 -7.42 -5.70 20.62
N PHE A 18 -6.19 -6.14 20.31
CA PHE A 18 -5.54 -5.82 19.04
C PHE A 18 -6.17 -6.56 17.85
N LEU A 19 -6.69 -7.77 18.07
CA LEU A 19 -7.44 -8.48 17.04
C LEU A 19 -8.77 -7.79 16.74
N HIS A 20 -9.46 -7.27 17.76
CA HIS A 20 -10.66 -6.47 17.55
C HIS A 20 -10.36 -5.16 16.83
N LEU A 21 -9.25 -4.48 17.16
CA LEU A 21 -8.80 -3.29 16.42
C LEU A 21 -8.44 -3.62 14.97
N TYR A 22 -7.78 -4.74 14.74
CA TYR A 22 -7.51 -5.25 13.40
C TYR A 22 -8.82 -5.45 12.62
N GLN A 23 -9.79 -6.17 13.20
CA GLN A 23 -11.08 -6.43 12.55
C GLN A 23 -11.82 -5.12 12.20
N ALA A 24 -11.84 -4.16 13.14
CA ALA A 24 -12.61 -2.94 13.01
C ALA A 24 -11.98 -1.91 12.04
N TYR A 25 -10.64 -1.79 12.03
CA TYR A 25 -9.97 -0.67 11.35
C TYR A 25 -8.98 -1.10 10.26
N TYR A 26 -8.44 -2.32 10.31
CA TYR A 26 -7.37 -2.76 9.42
C TYR A 26 -7.73 -3.95 8.54
N TYR A 27 -8.85 -4.64 8.79
CA TYR A 27 -9.30 -5.75 7.94
C TYR A 27 -9.53 -5.30 6.50
N GLY A 28 -10.10 -4.10 6.28
CA GLY A 28 -10.29 -3.55 4.93
C GLY A 28 -8.99 -3.27 4.16
N ILE A 29 -7.86 -3.18 4.87
CA ILE A 29 -6.51 -3.02 4.28
C ILE A 29 -5.83 -4.39 4.12
N TYR A 30 -5.99 -5.27 5.10
CA TYR A 30 -5.34 -6.58 5.17
C TYR A 30 -6.39 -7.70 5.35
N PRO A 31 -7.28 -8.01 4.40
CA PRO A 31 -8.47 -8.85 4.62
C PRO A 31 -8.17 -10.36 4.63
N VAL A 32 -7.26 -10.83 5.49
CA VAL A 32 -6.68 -12.17 5.41
C VAL A 32 -6.75 -13.01 6.69
N VAL A 33 -7.12 -12.41 7.84
CA VAL A 33 -7.25 -13.14 9.12
C VAL A 33 -8.68 -13.07 9.63
N SER A 34 -9.33 -14.21 9.81
CA SER A 34 -10.61 -14.29 10.50
C SER A 34 -10.39 -14.25 12.01
N VAL A 35 -10.79 -13.16 12.67
CA VAL A 35 -10.72 -13.05 14.13
C VAL A 35 -11.60 -14.10 14.82
N PRO A 36 -12.84 -14.40 14.36
CA PRO A 36 -13.63 -15.50 14.92
C PRO A 36 -12.95 -16.87 14.85
N GLU A 37 -12.14 -17.15 13.82
CA GLU A 37 -11.39 -18.41 13.71
C GLU A 37 -10.10 -18.41 14.55
N LEU A 38 -9.43 -17.26 14.66
CA LEU A 38 -8.16 -17.16 15.38
C LEU A 38 -8.35 -17.11 16.91
N SER A 39 -9.39 -16.43 17.41
CA SER A 39 -9.60 -16.24 18.85
C SER A 39 -9.69 -17.54 19.65
N PRO A 40 -10.46 -18.57 19.24
CA PRO A 40 -10.50 -19.85 19.95
C PRO A 40 -9.15 -20.57 19.99
N ARG A 41 -8.33 -20.43 18.93
CA ARG A 41 -6.99 -21.05 18.85
C ARG A 41 -6.02 -20.42 19.86
N ILE A 42 -6.12 -19.11 20.08
CA ILE A 42 -5.33 -18.40 21.10
C ILE A 42 -5.78 -18.81 22.51
N LEU A 43 -7.07 -19.03 22.74
CA LEU A 43 -7.57 -19.50 24.03
C LEU A 43 -7.13 -20.95 24.35
N ALA A 44 -6.66 -21.69 23.37
CA ALA A 44 -6.14 -23.05 23.52
C ALA A 44 -4.61 -23.12 23.78
N ILE A 45 -3.94 -21.98 23.99
CA ILE A 45 -2.52 -21.94 24.37
C ILE A 45 -2.29 -22.75 25.67
N PRO A 46 -1.20 -23.54 25.79
CA PRO A 46 -0.03 -23.59 24.90
C PRO A 46 -0.12 -24.57 23.72
N SER A 47 -1.29 -25.13 23.40
CA SER A 47 -1.40 -26.16 22.35
C SER A 47 -1.18 -25.65 20.91
N ASP A 48 -1.46 -24.37 20.64
CA ASP A 48 -1.26 -23.76 19.32
C ASP A 48 -0.39 -22.48 19.42
N MET A 49 0.92 -22.70 19.56
CA MET A 49 1.90 -21.60 19.61
C MET A 49 2.05 -20.85 18.28
N THR A 50 1.59 -21.43 17.15
CA THR A 50 1.58 -20.74 15.86
C THR A 50 0.46 -19.69 15.82
N ALA A 51 -0.74 -20.03 16.30
CA ALA A 51 -1.84 -19.08 16.45
C ALA A 51 -1.49 -17.95 17.43
N TYR A 52 -0.84 -18.28 18.56
CA TYR A 52 -0.25 -17.29 19.46
C TYR A 52 0.69 -16.34 18.71
N THR A 53 1.65 -16.89 17.97
CA THR A 53 2.65 -16.09 17.25
C THR A 53 2.02 -15.20 16.19
N LEU A 54 1.01 -15.69 15.48
CA LEU A 54 0.22 -14.89 14.54
C LEU A 54 -0.47 -13.73 15.25
N ALA A 55 -1.14 -13.98 16.39
CA ALA A 55 -1.79 -12.95 17.18
C ALA A 55 -0.82 -11.88 17.68
N VAL A 56 0.36 -12.28 18.18
CA VAL A 56 1.43 -11.35 18.60
C VAL A 56 1.93 -10.53 17.41
N SER A 57 2.09 -11.13 16.23
CA SER A 57 2.53 -10.42 15.03
C SER A 57 1.51 -9.38 14.54
N ILE A 58 0.21 -9.70 14.62
CA ILE A 58 -0.88 -8.76 14.33
C ILE A 58 -0.87 -7.63 15.36
N ALA A 59 -0.71 -7.95 16.66
CA ALA A 59 -0.59 -6.94 17.70
C ALA A 59 0.61 -6.01 17.43
N ALA A 60 1.76 -6.54 17.03
CA ALA A 60 2.93 -5.73 16.63
C ALA A 60 2.61 -4.79 15.45
N ALA A 61 1.97 -5.30 14.41
CA ALA A 61 1.64 -4.53 13.21
C ALA A 61 0.56 -3.46 13.46
N VAL A 62 -0.52 -3.80 14.17
CA VAL A 62 -1.59 -2.86 14.52
C VAL A 62 -1.08 -1.79 15.47
N SER A 63 -0.34 -2.17 16.51
CA SER A 63 0.15 -1.24 17.51
C SER A 63 1.13 -0.22 16.95
N ILE A 64 1.99 -0.59 16.00
CA ILE A 64 2.86 0.40 15.31
C ILE A 64 2.05 1.31 14.38
N GLN A 65 1.00 0.81 13.72
CA GLN A 65 0.17 1.62 12.82
C GLN A 65 -0.62 2.69 13.58
N LEU A 66 -1.11 2.35 14.78
CA LEU A 66 -1.81 3.31 15.65
C LEU A 66 -0.94 4.51 16.05
N GLN A 67 0.39 4.38 16.05
CA GLN A 67 1.29 5.48 16.36
C GLN A 67 1.31 6.58 15.28
N PHE A 68 0.80 6.31 14.07
CA PHE A 68 0.69 7.29 13.00
C PHE A 68 -0.61 8.10 13.04
N LEU A 69 -1.57 7.71 13.88
CA LEU A 69 -2.83 8.46 14.01
C LEU A 69 -2.59 9.72 14.84
N THR A 70 -2.80 10.89 14.25
CA THR A 70 -2.81 12.16 14.99
C THR A 70 -4.23 12.56 15.37
N SER A 71 -5.23 12.08 14.63
CA SER A 71 -6.65 12.38 14.81
C SER A 71 -7.48 11.09 14.84
N PRO A 72 -7.33 10.23 15.86
CA PRO A 72 -8.09 8.99 15.97
C PRO A 72 -9.60 9.26 16.14
N PRO A 73 -10.49 8.40 15.59
CA PRO A 73 -11.92 8.50 15.82
C PRO A 73 -12.26 8.33 17.30
N THR A 74 -13.30 8.99 17.79
CA THR A 74 -13.72 8.89 19.20
C THR A 74 -14.10 7.45 19.61
N SER A 75 -14.52 6.61 18.66
CA SER A 75 -14.85 5.20 18.89
C SER A 75 -13.63 4.29 19.01
N LEU A 76 -12.43 4.77 18.67
CA LEU A 76 -11.21 3.98 18.68
C LEU A 76 -10.62 3.95 20.11
N VAL A 77 -10.74 2.80 20.76
CA VAL A 77 -10.18 2.56 22.10
C VAL A 77 -8.85 1.82 21.97
N VAL A 78 -7.77 2.51 22.28
CA VAL A 78 -6.41 1.98 22.24
C VAL A 78 -6.08 1.36 23.61
N PRO A 79 -5.63 0.09 23.69
CA PRO A 79 -5.23 -0.51 24.96
C PRO A 79 -4.09 0.28 25.63
N ASP A 80 -4.08 0.40 26.95
CA ASP A 80 -3.00 1.10 27.65
C ASP A 80 -1.76 0.22 27.83
N GLY A 81 -0.57 0.85 27.88
CA GLY A 81 0.66 0.21 28.37
C GLY A 81 1.34 -0.83 27.47
N PHE A 82 0.97 -0.91 26.18
CA PHE A 82 1.67 -1.76 25.22
C PHE A 82 2.91 -1.09 24.63
N ASP A 83 3.85 -1.92 24.18
CA ASP A 83 5.03 -1.50 23.44
C ASP A 83 5.11 -2.32 22.15
N PRO A 84 4.89 -1.71 20.97
CA PRO A 84 4.93 -2.42 19.69
C PRO A 84 6.25 -3.19 19.49
N ILE A 85 7.35 -2.66 20.01
CA ILE A 85 8.68 -3.26 19.89
C ILE A 85 8.75 -4.59 20.66
N LYS A 86 8.08 -4.69 21.82
CA LYS A 86 8.05 -5.95 22.59
C LYS A 86 7.28 -7.05 21.87
N PHE A 87 6.16 -6.72 21.22
CA PHE A 87 5.45 -7.69 20.37
C PHE A 87 6.34 -8.15 19.22
N GLY A 88 7.01 -7.22 18.52
CA GLY A 88 7.94 -7.55 17.44
C GLY A 88 9.13 -8.42 17.89
N ILE A 89 9.69 -8.18 19.08
CA ILE A 89 10.77 -9.01 19.65
C ILE A 89 10.27 -10.42 19.95
N GLU A 90 9.07 -10.54 20.55
CA GLU A 90 8.48 -11.84 20.85
C GLU A 90 8.23 -12.66 19.58
N THR A 91 7.59 -12.07 18.57
CA THR A 91 7.35 -12.76 17.29
C THR A 91 8.66 -13.24 16.66
N LYS A 92 9.74 -12.44 16.72
CA LYS A 92 11.07 -12.85 16.23
C LYS A 92 11.60 -14.08 16.95
N GLN A 93 11.44 -14.15 18.27
CA GLN A 93 11.87 -15.29 19.06
C GLN A 93 11.04 -16.54 18.74
N MET A 94 9.73 -16.38 18.60
CA MET A 94 8.83 -17.49 18.24
C MET A 94 9.09 -18.04 16.83
N ILE A 95 9.40 -17.19 15.84
CA ILE A 95 9.78 -17.64 14.49
C ILE A 95 10.94 -18.65 14.55
N TYR A 96 11.94 -18.41 15.40
CA TYR A 96 13.07 -19.31 15.58
C TYR A 96 12.69 -20.56 16.39
N GLN A 97 11.99 -20.39 17.50
CA GLN A 97 11.66 -21.50 18.41
C GLN A 97 10.69 -22.52 17.80
N LEU A 98 9.78 -22.06 16.93
CA LEU A 98 8.82 -22.91 16.22
C LEU A 98 9.35 -23.45 14.88
N ASP A 99 10.58 -23.08 14.49
CA ASP A 99 11.17 -23.41 13.18
C ASP A 99 10.20 -23.13 12.00
N LEU A 100 9.64 -21.91 11.96
CA LEU A 100 8.67 -21.55 10.92
C LEU A 100 9.26 -21.58 9.51
N ASN A 101 10.58 -21.45 9.38
CA ASN A 101 11.29 -21.59 8.11
C ASN A 101 11.25 -23.05 7.58
N GLY A 102 11.26 -24.04 8.49
CA GLY A 102 11.17 -25.47 8.17
C GLY A 102 9.74 -26.01 8.09
N THR A 103 8.74 -25.24 8.54
CA THR A 103 7.34 -25.66 8.68
C THR A 103 6.38 -24.72 7.92
N PRO A 104 6.45 -24.68 6.56
CA PRO A 104 5.65 -23.75 5.77
C PRO A 104 4.15 -23.96 5.99
N SER A 105 3.46 -22.88 6.34
CA SER A 105 2.02 -22.85 6.55
C SER A 105 1.47 -21.46 6.21
N VAL A 106 0.15 -21.36 6.02
CA VAL A 106 -0.50 -20.06 5.76
C VAL A 106 -0.32 -19.11 6.94
N ASP A 107 -0.37 -19.63 8.17
CA ASP A 107 -0.10 -18.83 9.37
C ASP A 107 1.34 -18.31 9.37
N ALA A 108 2.33 -19.12 8.95
CA ALA A 108 3.71 -18.66 8.79
C ALA A 108 3.83 -17.53 7.75
N VAL A 109 3.15 -17.65 6.59
CA VAL A 109 3.08 -16.55 5.60
C VAL A 109 2.57 -15.26 6.23
N LEU A 110 1.48 -15.35 6.99
CA LEU A 110 0.85 -14.20 7.63
C LEU A 110 1.72 -13.61 8.75
N ILE A 111 2.38 -14.45 9.55
CA ILE A 111 3.35 -14.03 10.57
C ILE A 111 4.47 -13.21 9.92
N TYR A 112 5.07 -13.70 8.84
CA TYR A 112 6.09 -12.96 8.10
C TYR A 112 5.53 -11.66 7.50
N PHE A 113 4.32 -11.69 6.95
CA PHE A 113 3.68 -10.49 6.41
C PHE A 113 3.46 -9.40 7.48
N PHE A 114 2.87 -9.74 8.64
CA PHE A 114 2.68 -8.78 9.72
C PHE A 114 4.01 -8.34 10.35
N MET A 115 5.03 -9.19 10.35
CA MET A 115 6.39 -8.78 10.71
C MET A 115 7.02 -7.81 9.72
N TYR A 116 6.68 -7.89 8.42
CA TYR A 116 7.01 -6.85 7.46
C TYR A 116 6.31 -5.53 7.81
N VAL A 117 4.99 -5.55 8.03
CA VAL A 117 4.20 -4.36 8.39
C VAL A 117 4.74 -3.71 9.65
N HIS A 118 5.08 -4.48 10.67
CA HIS A 118 5.74 -3.97 11.86
C HIS A 118 7.11 -3.37 11.54
N SER A 119 7.99 -4.15 10.91
CA SER A 119 9.41 -3.79 10.79
C SER A 119 9.67 -2.58 9.90
N ILE A 120 8.90 -2.38 8.82
CA ILE A 120 9.09 -1.21 7.94
C ILE A 120 8.71 0.11 8.62
N ASN A 121 7.87 0.02 9.66
CA ASN A 121 7.41 1.15 10.48
C ASN A 121 8.25 1.32 11.76
N VAL A 122 9.35 0.58 11.91
CA VAL A 122 10.34 0.77 12.98
C VAL A 122 11.57 1.48 12.39
N LYS A 123 12.12 2.45 13.14
CA LYS A 123 13.32 3.20 12.72
C LYS A 123 14.47 2.23 12.38
N GLY A 124 14.99 2.32 11.16
CA GLY A 124 16.05 1.43 10.66
C GLY A 124 15.60 0.00 10.34
N GLY A 125 14.30 -0.30 10.41
CA GLY A 125 13.75 -1.63 10.20
C GLY A 125 13.41 -1.98 8.75
N ILE A 126 13.60 -1.06 7.79
CA ILE A 126 13.28 -1.26 6.35
C ILE A 126 13.90 -2.55 5.81
N SER A 127 15.20 -2.77 6.01
CA SER A 127 15.89 -3.97 5.50
C SER A 127 15.33 -5.26 6.10
N ALA A 128 15.00 -5.25 7.39
CA ALA A 128 14.37 -6.40 8.06
C ALA A 128 12.94 -6.61 7.53
N GLY A 129 12.18 -5.54 7.31
CA GLY A 129 10.85 -5.59 6.71
C GLY A 129 10.90 -6.24 5.32
N ILE A 130 11.78 -5.78 4.44
CA ILE A 130 11.95 -6.36 3.10
C ILE A 130 12.32 -7.85 3.20
N ALA A 131 13.19 -8.24 4.13
CA ALA A 131 13.54 -9.64 4.34
C ALA A 131 12.32 -10.48 4.77
N TYR A 132 11.47 -9.98 5.68
CA TYR A 132 10.23 -10.65 6.06
C TYR A 132 9.23 -10.75 4.91
N LEU A 133 9.09 -9.70 4.09
CA LEU A 133 8.22 -9.75 2.91
C LEU A 133 8.72 -10.84 1.93
N ARG A 134 10.03 -10.95 1.72
CA ARG A 134 10.61 -12.02 0.89
C ARG A 134 10.37 -13.40 1.49
N GLN A 135 10.44 -13.56 2.81
CA GLN A 135 10.11 -14.83 3.47
C GLN A 135 8.63 -15.18 3.32
N ALA A 136 7.72 -14.22 3.45
CA ALA A 136 6.29 -14.42 3.24
C ALA A 136 6.00 -14.88 1.80
N ILE A 137 6.60 -14.21 0.81
CA ILE A 137 6.50 -14.56 -0.62
C ILE A 137 7.04 -15.96 -0.88
N ALA A 138 8.26 -16.26 -0.43
CA ALA A 138 8.86 -17.58 -0.62
C ALA A 138 8.01 -18.69 0.02
N THR A 139 7.50 -18.46 1.24
CA THR A 139 6.63 -19.41 1.94
C THR A 139 5.31 -19.63 1.16
N ALA A 140 4.72 -18.58 0.61
CA ALA A 140 3.51 -18.69 -0.22
C ALA A 140 3.76 -19.49 -1.51
N GLN A 141 4.92 -19.33 -2.14
CA GLN A 141 5.31 -20.11 -3.33
C GLN A 141 5.62 -21.57 -3.01
N ILE A 142 6.22 -21.86 -1.84
CA ILE A 142 6.40 -23.25 -1.36
C ILE A 142 5.04 -23.93 -1.20
N LEU A 143 4.03 -23.20 -0.71
CA LEU A 143 2.64 -23.65 -0.62
C LEU A 143 1.89 -23.62 -1.96
N ARG A 144 2.55 -23.18 -3.05
CA ARG A 144 1.99 -23.06 -4.41
C ARG A 144 0.75 -22.19 -4.49
N LEU A 145 0.66 -21.14 -3.66
CA LEU A 145 -0.44 -20.17 -3.71
C LEU A 145 -0.41 -19.31 -4.98
N ASP A 146 0.68 -19.32 -5.73
CA ASP A 146 0.84 -18.68 -7.03
C ASP A 146 0.37 -19.55 -8.21
N VAL A 147 -0.14 -20.75 -7.95
CA VAL A 147 -0.54 -21.71 -8.99
C VAL A 147 -2.04 -21.97 -8.98
N GLU A 148 -2.71 -21.72 -10.10
CA GLU A 148 -4.18 -21.85 -10.23
C GLU A 148 -4.67 -23.28 -9.93
N SER A 149 -3.92 -24.32 -10.29
CA SER A 149 -4.29 -25.71 -10.02
C SER A 149 -4.36 -26.07 -8.53
N THR A 150 -3.66 -25.31 -7.67
CA THR A 150 -3.67 -25.52 -6.20
C THR A 150 -5.08 -25.36 -5.62
N TYR A 151 -5.93 -24.57 -6.30
CA TYR A 151 -7.26 -24.22 -5.83
C TYR A 151 -8.36 -25.21 -6.28
N ALA A 152 -8.07 -26.09 -7.24
CA ALA A 152 -9.09 -26.90 -7.91
C ALA A 152 -9.87 -27.86 -6.99
N GLN A 153 -9.26 -28.30 -5.88
CA GLN A 153 -9.87 -29.23 -4.92
C GLN A 153 -10.29 -28.56 -3.60
N LEU A 154 -10.15 -27.23 -3.51
CA LEU A 154 -10.53 -26.48 -2.31
C LEU A 154 -11.99 -26.05 -2.40
N THR A 155 -12.62 -25.86 -1.23
CA THR A 155 -13.92 -25.20 -1.18
C THR A 155 -13.78 -23.74 -1.66
N PRO A 156 -14.84 -23.12 -2.24
CA PRO A 156 -14.79 -21.73 -2.68
C PRO A 156 -14.30 -20.77 -1.58
N ALA A 157 -14.81 -20.92 -0.35
CA ALA A 157 -14.40 -20.13 0.80
C ALA A 157 -12.89 -20.27 1.12
N ARG A 158 -12.35 -21.50 1.11
CA ARG A 158 -10.92 -21.71 1.39
C ARG A 158 -10.05 -21.18 0.25
N ALA A 159 -10.46 -21.39 -0.99
CA ALA A 159 -9.76 -20.85 -2.16
C ALA A 159 -9.72 -19.31 -2.12
N HIS A 160 -10.84 -18.68 -1.78
CA HIS A 160 -10.97 -17.23 -1.65
C HIS A 160 -9.99 -16.65 -0.62
N VAL A 161 -9.94 -17.22 0.60
CA VAL A 161 -8.98 -16.79 1.64
C VAL A 161 -7.54 -16.88 1.14
N LEU A 162 -7.15 -17.99 0.51
CA LEU A 162 -5.79 -18.18 0.00
C LEU A 162 -5.44 -17.24 -1.16
N ARG A 163 -6.41 -16.91 -2.02
CA ARG A 163 -6.23 -15.89 -3.07
C ARG A 163 -6.02 -14.50 -2.45
N LYS A 164 -6.77 -14.14 -1.40
CA LYS A 164 -6.56 -12.87 -0.68
C LYS A 164 -5.14 -12.78 -0.11
N VAL A 165 -4.62 -13.87 0.48
CA VAL A 165 -3.22 -13.92 0.97
C VAL A 165 -2.23 -13.68 -0.16
N PHE A 166 -2.35 -14.41 -1.28
CA PHE A 166 -1.47 -14.23 -2.44
C PHE A 166 -1.49 -12.79 -2.95
N TYR A 167 -2.69 -12.23 -3.15
CA TYR A 167 -2.83 -10.89 -3.71
C TYR A 167 -2.41 -9.78 -2.76
N LEU A 168 -2.56 -9.98 -1.45
CA LEU A 168 -2.02 -9.07 -0.46
C LEU A 168 -0.49 -8.97 -0.57
N LEU A 169 0.19 -10.11 -0.77
CA LEU A 169 1.64 -10.14 -1.00
C LEU A 169 2.01 -9.47 -2.32
N LEU A 170 1.28 -9.71 -3.41
CA LEU A 170 1.56 -9.11 -4.73
C LEU A 170 1.43 -7.59 -4.71
N VAL A 171 0.34 -7.06 -4.13
CA VAL A 171 0.12 -5.61 -3.98
C VAL A 171 1.26 -4.98 -3.17
N THR A 172 1.58 -5.60 -2.04
CA THR A 172 2.64 -5.13 -1.13
C THR A 172 4.02 -5.16 -1.79
N GLU A 173 4.34 -6.26 -2.47
CA GLU A 173 5.60 -6.42 -3.19
C GLU A 173 5.78 -5.31 -4.24
N ARG A 174 4.77 -5.07 -5.08
CA ARG A 174 4.87 -4.07 -6.15
C ARG A 174 5.11 -2.67 -5.61
N PHE A 175 4.46 -2.30 -4.52
CA PHE A 175 4.73 -1.04 -3.82
C PHE A 175 6.19 -0.94 -3.34
N ILE A 176 6.70 -2.00 -2.70
CA ILE A 176 8.07 -2.06 -2.18
C ILE A 176 9.11 -2.10 -3.30
N SER A 177 8.81 -2.81 -4.38
CA SER A 177 9.65 -2.91 -5.58
C SER A 177 9.93 -1.54 -6.18
N ILE A 178 8.90 -0.68 -6.28
CA ILE A 178 9.07 0.69 -6.77
C ILE A 178 9.81 1.54 -5.73
N SER A 179 9.34 1.54 -4.48
CA SER A 179 9.85 2.42 -3.42
C SER A 179 11.33 2.17 -3.08
N HIS A 180 11.78 0.92 -3.17
CA HIS A 180 13.14 0.52 -2.81
C HIS A 180 13.96 -0.05 -3.98
N ARG A 181 13.48 0.09 -5.22
CA ARG A 181 14.14 -0.41 -6.44
C ARG A 181 14.49 -1.90 -6.38
N MET A 182 13.58 -2.71 -5.88
CA MET A 182 13.74 -4.16 -5.74
C MET A 182 12.98 -4.88 -6.87
N PRO A 183 13.58 -5.87 -7.57
CA PRO A 183 12.88 -6.58 -8.62
C PRO A 183 11.68 -7.35 -8.03
N PRO A 184 10.47 -7.24 -8.59
CA PRO A 184 9.33 -8.07 -8.15
C PRO A 184 9.57 -9.55 -8.49
N ILE A 185 8.85 -10.44 -7.81
CA ILE A 185 8.85 -11.89 -8.00
C ILE A 185 7.46 -12.37 -8.42
N LEU A 186 6.39 -11.81 -7.86
CA LEU A 186 5.03 -12.30 -8.06
C LEU A 186 4.36 -11.77 -9.34
N GLU A 187 3.60 -12.65 -9.99
CA GLU A 187 2.80 -12.36 -11.18
C GLU A 187 1.33 -12.70 -10.95
N SER A 188 0.42 -11.87 -11.48
CA SER A 188 -1.03 -12.08 -11.37
C SER A 188 -1.48 -13.17 -12.35
N MET A 189 -1.18 -14.43 -12.02
CA MET A 189 -1.46 -15.61 -12.87
C MET A 189 -2.62 -16.47 -12.39
N ILE A 190 -3.22 -16.11 -11.26
CA ILE A 190 -4.34 -16.84 -10.67
C ILE A 190 -5.63 -16.01 -10.77
N ALA A 191 -6.80 -16.61 -10.60
CA ALA A 191 -8.05 -15.86 -10.53
C ALA A 191 -8.08 -14.92 -9.30
N HIS A 192 -8.69 -13.74 -9.46
CA HIS A 192 -8.86 -12.75 -8.40
C HIS A 192 -9.86 -13.22 -7.32
N PRO A 193 -9.73 -12.74 -6.07
CA PRO A 193 -10.75 -12.96 -5.03
C PRO A 193 -12.10 -12.38 -5.48
N ARG A 194 -13.20 -13.03 -5.15
CA ARG A 194 -14.55 -12.61 -5.56
C ARG A 194 -15.34 -12.10 -4.37
N LEU A 195 -16.07 -11.00 -4.55
CA LEU A 195 -16.96 -10.47 -3.51
C LEU A 195 -18.02 -11.48 -3.07
N ALA A 196 -18.54 -12.29 -4.00
CA ALA A 196 -19.53 -13.31 -3.70
C ALA A 196 -19.06 -14.40 -2.71
N ASP A 197 -17.74 -14.59 -2.59
CA ASP A 197 -17.14 -15.60 -1.72
C ASP A 197 -16.69 -15.02 -0.36
N GLU A 198 -17.00 -13.74 -0.08
CA GLU A 198 -16.61 -13.03 1.14
C GLU A 198 -17.75 -12.91 2.16
N GLU A 199 -17.43 -13.14 3.44
CA GLU A 199 -18.39 -13.00 4.55
C GLU A 199 -18.73 -11.52 4.80
N TYR A 200 -17.70 -10.66 4.77
CA TYR A 200 -17.82 -9.21 4.97
C TYR A 200 -17.59 -8.45 3.65
N GLN A 201 -18.49 -8.60 2.68
CA GLN A 201 -18.33 -8.06 1.31
C GLN A 201 -17.95 -6.57 1.26
N GLN A 202 -18.58 -5.74 2.11
CA GLN A 202 -18.29 -4.31 2.20
C GLN A 202 -16.82 -4.02 2.57
N LEU A 203 -16.20 -4.88 3.39
CA LEU A 203 -14.80 -4.75 3.80
C LEU A 203 -13.82 -5.23 2.71
N LEU A 204 -14.29 -5.89 1.65
CA LEU A 204 -13.43 -6.39 0.57
C LEU A 204 -13.46 -5.52 -0.70
N ASN A 205 -14.52 -4.73 -0.92
CA ASN A 205 -14.70 -3.89 -2.12
C ASN A 205 -13.41 -3.15 -2.52
N GLY A 206 -12.84 -2.36 -1.60
CA GLY A 206 -11.62 -1.60 -1.90
C GLY A 206 -10.40 -2.48 -2.20
N PHE A 207 -10.26 -3.62 -1.52
CA PHE A 207 -9.14 -4.54 -1.77
C PHE A 207 -9.25 -5.21 -3.14
N GLY A 208 -10.44 -5.62 -3.56
CA GLY A 208 -10.66 -6.21 -4.89
C GLY A 208 -10.23 -5.28 -6.02
N GLU A 209 -10.62 -4.01 -5.95
CA GLU A 209 -10.23 -3.00 -6.95
C GLU A 209 -8.74 -2.64 -6.84
N LEU A 210 -8.19 -2.61 -5.63
CA LEU A 210 -6.75 -2.40 -5.42
C LEU A 210 -5.92 -3.53 -6.07
N VAL A 211 -6.39 -4.77 -5.98
CA VAL A 211 -5.76 -5.92 -6.66
C VAL A 211 -5.76 -5.73 -8.18
N LYS A 212 -6.81 -5.15 -8.76
CA LYS A 212 -6.83 -4.83 -10.20
C LYS A 212 -5.82 -3.75 -10.54
N VAL A 213 -5.79 -2.62 -9.81
CA VAL A 213 -4.79 -1.54 -10.00
C VAL A 213 -3.38 -2.10 -10.03
N PHE A 214 -3.06 -2.96 -9.06
CA PHE A 214 -1.76 -3.60 -8.95
C PHE A 214 -1.62 -4.86 -9.78
N SER A 215 -2.59 -5.27 -10.60
CA SER A 215 -2.45 -6.39 -11.55
C SER A 215 -2.36 -5.91 -13.00
N ILE A 216 -2.88 -4.72 -13.32
CA ILE A 216 -2.90 -4.14 -14.67
C ILE A 216 -1.48 -4.06 -15.28
N PRO A 217 -0.47 -3.47 -14.61
CA PRO A 217 0.88 -3.46 -15.17
C PRO A 217 1.51 -4.86 -15.05
N HIS A 218 2.09 -5.39 -16.12
CA HIS A 218 2.84 -6.65 -16.05
C HIS A 218 4.12 -6.49 -15.23
N LYS A 219 4.73 -7.61 -14.80
CA LYS A 219 6.02 -7.59 -14.09
C LYS A 219 7.11 -6.79 -14.83
N SER A 220 7.13 -6.90 -16.17
CA SER A 220 8.03 -6.15 -17.05
C SER A 220 7.89 -4.62 -16.94
N PHE A 221 6.74 -4.10 -16.50
CA PHE A 221 6.54 -2.69 -16.11
C PHE A 221 7.43 -2.29 -14.96
N PHE A 222 7.31 -3.03 -13.87
CA PHE A 222 8.08 -2.78 -12.67
C PHE A 222 9.58 -2.98 -12.95
N ASP A 223 9.95 -4.01 -13.73
CA ASP A 223 11.33 -4.21 -14.17
C ASP A 223 11.83 -3.01 -15.00
N SER A 224 11.01 -2.43 -15.89
CA SER A 224 11.37 -1.27 -16.72
C SER A 224 11.55 0.02 -15.92
N ILE A 225 10.71 0.23 -14.89
CA ILE A 225 10.85 1.33 -13.93
C ILE A 225 12.15 1.20 -13.14
N ILE A 226 12.52 -0.03 -12.77
CA ILE A 226 13.69 -0.30 -11.94
C ILE A 226 15.00 -0.31 -12.75
N GLN A 227 15.00 -0.89 -13.96
CA GLN A 227 16.22 -1.28 -14.68
C GLN A 227 16.54 -0.48 -15.95
N TYR A 228 15.94 0.69 -16.19
CA TYR A 228 16.23 1.55 -17.37
C TYR A 228 16.24 0.77 -18.71
N GLY A 229 15.03 0.50 -19.21
CA GLY A 229 14.74 -0.53 -20.20
C GLY A 229 15.48 -0.51 -21.53
N VAL A 230 15.79 -1.74 -21.97
CA VAL A 230 16.04 -2.19 -23.35
C VAL A 230 14.69 -2.44 -24.03
N GLY A 231 14.41 -1.84 -25.20
CA GLY A 231 13.17 -2.07 -25.96
C GLY A 231 12.80 -0.93 -26.93
N SER A 232 11.94 -1.19 -27.93
CA SER A 232 11.52 -0.15 -28.88
C SER A 232 10.64 0.91 -28.20
N LYS A 233 10.71 2.17 -28.64
CA LYS A 233 9.92 3.28 -28.06
C LYS A 233 8.41 3.13 -28.35
N GLU A 234 8.05 2.62 -29.53
CA GLU A 234 6.65 2.53 -29.97
C GLU A 234 5.83 1.52 -29.16
N LEU A 235 6.38 0.32 -28.94
CA LEU A 235 5.71 -0.71 -28.13
C LEU A 235 5.46 -0.24 -26.70
N ARG A 236 6.40 0.54 -26.14
CA ARG A 236 6.26 1.13 -24.81
C ARG A 236 5.17 2.20 -24.76
N ARG A 237 5.03 2.99 -25.82
CA ARG A 237 3.97 4.00 -25.94
C ARG A 237 2.59 3.36 -25.88
N GLN A 238 2.33 2.40 -26.77
CA GLN A 238 1.03 1.72 -26.83
C GLN A 238 0.69 1.06 -25.49
N TRP A 239 1.67 0.39 -24.90
CA TRP A 239 1.46 -0.26 -23.61
C TRP A 239 1.12 0.70 -22.48
N VAL A 240 1.74 1.89 -22.42
CA VAL A 240 1.37 2.90 -21.41
C VAL A 240 -0.07 3.37 -21.64
N ILE A 241 -0.47 3.62 -22.89
CA ILE A 241 -1.85 3.98 -23.21
C ILE A 241 -2.81 2.88 -22.73
N ASP A 242 -2.50 1.61 -22.99
CA ASP A 242 -3.33 0.48 -22.59
C ASP A 242 -3.44 0.33 -21.06
N VAL A 243 -2.35 0.57 -20.32
CA VAL A 243 -2.34 0.57 -18.85
C VAL A 243 -3.19 1.72 -18.31
N GLN A 244 -3.02 2.93 -18.86
CA GLN A 244 -3.77 4.12 -18.43
C GLN A 244 -5.26 3.96 -18.70
N PHE A 245 -5.63 3.43 -19.86
CA PHE A 245 -7.01 3.12 -20.20
C PHE A 245 -7.63 2.10 -19.24
N GLN A 246 -6.90 1.04 -18.88
CA GLN A 246 -7.38 0.06 -17.91
C GLN A 246 -7.52 0.65 -16.50
N LEU A 247 -6.63 1.55 -16.07
CA LEU A 247 -6.73 2.23 -14.78
C LEU A 247 -7.98 3.12 -14.69
N GLN A 248 -8.44 3.69 -15.80
CA GLN A 248 -9.71 4.44 -15.86
C GLN A 248 -10.95 3.56 -15.61
N SER A 249 -10.86 2.24 -15.85
CA SER A 249 -11.96 1.29 -15.62
C SER A 249 -12.10 0.84 -14.16
N ILE A 250 -11.20 1.26 -13.27
CA ILE A 250 -11.24 0.93 -11.84
C ILE A 250 -12.47 1.59 -11.20
N GLU A 251 -13.32 0.77 -10.59
CA GLU A 251 -14.58 1.22 -10.01
C GLU A 251 -14.37 1.69 -8.57
N VAL A 252 -14.97 2.83 -8.21
CA VAL A 252 -15.00 3.32 -6.83
C VAL A 252 -16.45 3.23 -6.35
N SER A 253 -16.75 2.21 -5.56
CA SER A 253 -18.09 1.97 -5.03
C SER A 253 -18.39 2.92 -3.87
N ASP A 254 -19.63 3.42 -3.81
CA ASP A 254 -20.10 4.27 -2.71
C ASP A 254 -20.09 3.54 -1.35
N ASP A 255 -20.23 2.21 -1.35
CA ASP A 255 -20.27 1.35 -0.16
C ASP A 255 -18.88 1.15 0.47
N MET A 256 -17.81 1.59 -0.19
CA MET A 256 -16.46 1.52 0.40
C MET A 256 -16.32 2.50 1.56
N SER A 257 -15.63 2.07 2.62
CA SER A 257 -15.22 2.99 3.69
C SER A 257 -14.26 4.07 3.17
N GLU A 258 -14.20 5.22 3.83
CA GLU A 258 -13.28 6.32 3.43
C GLU A 258 -11.82 5.84 3.33
N THR A 259 -11.36 5.01 4.27
CA THR A 259 -10.02 4.42 4.27
C THR A 259 -9.77 3.57 3.01
N GLN A 260 -10.75 2.76 2.60
CA GLN A 260 -10.65 1.95 1.38
C GLN A 260 -10.68 2.81 0.11
N LYS A 261 -11.60 3.79 0.05
CA LYS A 261 -11.70 4.74 -1.08
C LYS A 261 -10.38 5.46 -1.27
N LEU A 262 -9.81 6.01 -0.20
CA LEU A 262 -8.53 6.69 -0.28
C LEU A 262 -7.41 5.76 -0.74
N ASN A 263 -7.30 4.55 -0.18
CA ASN A 263 -6.23 3.62 -0.57
C ASN A 263 -6.30 3.31 -2.07
N LEU A 264 -7.51 3.07 -2.57
CA LEU A 264 -7.77 2.78 -3.97
C LEU A 264 -7.42 3.97 -4.86
N LEU A 265 -8.02 5.14 -4.60
CA LEU A 265 -7.82 6.37 -5.38
C LEU A 265 -6.35 6.77 -5.40
N LEU A 266 -5.71 6.86 -4.23
CA LEU A 266 -4.31 7.24 -4.14
C LEU A 266 -3.41 6.23 -4.86
N SER A 267 -3.69 4.93 -4.77
CA SER A 267 -2.90 3.92 -5.48
C SER A 267 -3.12 3.95 -6.99
N LYS A 268 -4.35 4.21 -7.45
CA LYS A 268 -4.69 4.39 -8.87
C LYS A 268 -3.93 5.59 -9.44
N TYR A 269 -4.13 6.78 -8.88
CA TYR A 269 -3.48 8.01 -9.35
C TYR A 269 -1.95 7.94 -9.25
N TRP A 270 -1.44 7.28 -8.21
CA TRP A 270 0.00 7.01 -8.10
C TRP A 270 0.51 6.12 -9.24
N MET A 271 -0.22 5.07 -9.62
CA MET A 271 0.16 4.20 -10.75
C MET A 271 0.12 4.95 -12.08
N GLU A 272 -0.90 5.80 -12.29
CA GLU A 272 -1.01 6.67 -13.47
C GLU A 272 0.21 7.61 -13.57
N MET A 273 0.61 8.21 -12.44
CA MET A 273 1.77 9.11 -12.37
C MET A 273 3.10 8.37 -12.63
N LEU A 274 3.25 7.14 -12.13
CA LEU A 274 4.43 6.31 -12.41
C LEU A 274 4.57 5.95 -13.88
N CYS A 275 3.46 5.62 -14.55
CA CYS A 275 3.43 5.38 -15.98
C CYS A 275 3.89 6.62 -16.76
N TRP A 276 3.43 7.79 -16.34
CA TRP A 276 3.84 9.06 -16.94
C TRP A 276 5.32 9.37 -16.71
N HIS A 277 5.82 9.20 -15.49
CA HIS A 277 7.25 9.38 -15.15
C HIS A 277 8.15 8.51 -16.01
N MET A 278 7.73 7.28 -16.26
CA MET A 278 8.43 6.38 -17.16
C MET A 278 8.49 6.94 -18.60
N CYS A 279 7.37 7.48 -19.11
CA CYS A 279 7.33 8.11 -20.44
C CYS A 279 8.21 9.35 -20.51
N ASN A 280 8.18 10.20 -19.49
CA ASN A 280 9.00 11.41 -19.38
C ASN A 280 10.49 11.06 -19.46
N ARG A 281 10.96 10.14 -18.62
CA ARG A 281 12.37 9.71 -18.57
C ARG A 281 12.86 9.07 -19.87
N GLN A 282 11.95 8.51 -20.67
CA GLN A 282 12.28 7.82 -21.92
C GLN A 282 12.10 8.70 -23.16
N GLY A 283 11.64 9.96 -22.98
CA GLY A 283 11.37 10.89 -24.08
C GLY A 283 10.31 10.36 -25.04
N ILE A 284 9.21 9.84 -24.49
CA ILE A 284 8.06 9.30 -25.23
C ILE A 284 6.87 10.28 -25.20
N LEU A 285 6.90 11.27 -24.30
CA LEU A 285 5.88 12.30 -24.17
C LEU A 285 5.67 13.05 -25.49
N VAL A 286 4.43 13.46 -25.71
CA VAL A 286 4.01 14.24 -26.87
C VAL A 286 3.61 15.65 -26.43
N ASP A 287 3.88 16.62 -27.30
CA ASP A 287 3.35 17.96 -27.13
C ASP A 287 1.84 17.97 -27.40
N LYS A 288 1.14 19.01 -26.92
CA LYS A 288 -0.32 19.13 -26.84
C LYS A 288 -1.05 18.61 -28.08
N THR A 289 -1.58 17.39 -27.99
CA THR A 289 -2.59 16.89 -28.92
C THR A 289 -3.90 16.80 -28.16
N HIS A 290 -4.98 17.20 -28.82
CA HIS A 290 -6.27 17.55 -28.24
C HIS A 290 -6.84 16.56 -27.20
N GLY A 291 -7.25 17.07 -26.02
CA GLY A 291 -7.91 16.28 -24.96
C GLY A 291 -6.92 15.42 -24.16
N PHE A 292 -7.30 15.03 -22.95
CA PHE A 292 -6.43 14.42 -21.93
C PHE A 292 -5.73 13.12 -22.39
N ASP A 293 -4.63 13.25 -23.13
CA ASP A 293 -3.73 12.15 -23.47
C ASP A 293 -2.79 11.88 -22.29
N SER A 294 -2.75 10.61 -21.86
CA SER A 294 -1.82 10.09 -20.85
C SER A 294 -0.32 10.28 -21.17
N LEU A 295 0.00 10.65 -22.41
CA LEU A 295 1.35 10.98 -22.87
C LEU A 295 1.63 12.49 -22.93
N SER A 296 0.65 13.32 -22.60
CA SER A 296 0.79 14.77 -22.57
C SER A 296 1.68 15.22 -21.42
N VAL A 297 2.45 16.30 -21.63
CA VAL A 297 3.16 17.00 -20.54
C VAL A 297 2.21 17.55 -19.47
N LEU A 298 0.93 17.74 -19.79
CA LEU A 298 -0.11 18.25 -18.88
C LEU A 298 -0.79 17.16 -18.05
N PHE A 299 -0.57 15.89 -18.36
CA PHE A 299 -1.24 14.77 -17.70
C PHE A 299 -1.06 14.76 -16.16
N PRO A 300 0.11 15.07 -15.58
CA PRO A 300 0.26 15.15 -14.13
C PRO A 300 -0.64 16.19 -13.46
N ILE A 301 -0.96 17.29 -14.14
CA ILE A 301 -1.85 18.33 -13.63
C ILE A 301 -3.27 17.79 -13.54
N HIS A 302 -3.76 17.09 -14.57
CA HIS A 302 -5.06 16.42 -14.53
C HIS A 302 -5.11 15.40 -13.40
N VAL A 303 -4.12 14.49 -13.32
CA VAL A 303 -4.07 13.45 -12.29
C VAL A 303 -4.14 14.05 -10.88
N ALA A 304 -3.36 15.10 -10.62
CA ALA A 304 -3.36 15.78 -9.33
C ALA A 304 -4.68 16.49 -9.02
N TYR A 305 -5.27 17.15 -10.02
CA TYR A 305 -6.56 17.82 -9.88
C TYR A 305 -7.67 16.81 -9.53
N SER A 306 -7.79 15.73 -10.31
CA SER A 306 -8.79 14.68 -10.06
C SER A 306 -8.58 13.98 -8.72
N PHE A 307 -7.32 13.74 -8.32
CA PHE A 307 -7.03 13.21 -6.99
C PHE A 307 -7.55 14.13 -5.87
N LEU A 308 -7.29 15.43 -5.97
CA LEU A 308 -7.73 16.39 -4.96
C LEU A 308 -9.25 16.54 -4.94
N GLU A 309 -9.91 16.50 -6.10
CA GLU A 309 -11.37 16.53 -6.22
C GLU A 309 -11.99 15.29 -5.57
N ASP A 310 -11.56 14.09 -5.98
CA ASP A 310 -12.10 12.81 -5.52
C ASP A 310 -11.84 12.53 -4.03
N THR A 311 -10.84 13.18 -3.44
CA THR A 311 -10.47 13.00 -2.03
C THR A 311 -10.85 14.18 -1.13
N SER A 312 -11.45 15.24 -1.69
CA SER A 312 -11.78 16.48 -0.98
C SER A 312 -12.69 16.29 0.22
N SER A 313 -13.60 15.30 0.17
CA SER A 313 -14.54 15.00 1.24
C SER A 313 -14.05 13.95 2.24
N LEU A 314 -12.90 13.32 2.02
CA LEU A 314 -12.41 12.24 2.86
C LEU A 314 -11.75 12.78 4.13
N SER A 315 -11.99 12.11 5.26
CA SER A 315 -11.40 12.52 6.54
C SER A 315 -9.87 12.33 6.57
N LEU A 316 -9.18 13.13 7.40
CA LEU A 316 -7.74 12.94 7.65
C LEU A 316 -7.44 11.52 8.16
N PHE A 317 -8.35 10.95 8.96
CA PHE A 317 -8.21 9.58 9.45
C PHE A 317 -8.09 8.55 8.33
N ALA A 318 -8.79 8.74 7.20
CA ALA A 318 -8.64 7.86 6.04
C ALA A 318 -7.19 7.85 5.52
N PHE A 319 -6.50 9.00 5.55
CA PHE A 319 -5.09 9.12 5.18
C PHE A 319 -4.17 8.46 6.21
N GLU A 320 -4.35 8.76 7.49
CA GLU A 320 -3.48 8.25 8.55
C GLU A 320 -3.59 6.72 8.72
N SER A 321 -4.81 6.17 8.63
CA SER A 321 -5.06 4.73 8.80
C SER A 321 -4.47 3.86 7.69
N ASN A 322 -4.21 4.42 6.51
CA ASN A 322 -3.46 3.76 5.43
C ASN A 322 -1.94 3.69 5.69
N GLY A 323 -1.46 4.43 6.68
CA GLY A 323 -0.07 4.40 7.16
C GLY A 323 0.92 5.19 6.30
N PRO A 324 2.22 5.08 6.61
CA PRO A 324 3.28 5.95 6.05
C PRO A 324 3.43 5.94 4.53
N GLY A 325 3.00 4.86 3.87
CA GLY A 325 3.06 4.73 2.41
C GLY A 325 2.27 5.81 1.68
N VAL A 326 1.29 6.45 2.33
CA VAL A 326 0.52 7.57 1.79
C VAL A 326 1.44 8.73 1.40
N CYS A 327 2.37 9.13 2.27
CA CYS A 327 3.31 10.20 1.98
C CYS A 327 4.22 9.91 0.79
N ILE A 328 4.66 8.66 0.62
CA ILE A 328 5.49 8.26 -0.51
C ILE A 328 4.70 8.45 -1.81
N LYS A 329 3.45 7.99 -1.86
CA LYS A 329 2.58 8.14 -3.04
C LYS A 329 2.27 9.61 -3.35
N LEU A 330 1.96 10.41 -2.32
CA LEU A 330 1.70 11.86 -2.47
C LEU A 330 2.93 12.61 -2.98
N CYS A 331 4.13 12.28 -2.48
CA CYS A 331 5.37 12.87 -2.99
C CYS A 331 5.57 12.58 -4.48
N GLU A 332 5.29 11.35 -4.94
CA GLU A 332 5.37 11.02 -6.37
C GLU A 332 4.40 11.84 -7.24
N LEU A 333 3.19 12.12 -6.73
CA LEU A 333 2.25 13.06 -7.39
C LEU A 333 2.82 14.49 -7.45
N GLY A 334 3.36 14.98 -6.34
CA GLY A 334 3.97 16.32 -6.27
C GLY A 334 5.19 16.46 -7.18
N ILE A 335 5.98 15.40 -7.35
CA ILE A 335 7.11 15.36 -8.29
C ILE A 335 6.63 15.40 -9.73
N GLY A 336 5.55 14.68 -10.07
CA GLY A 336 4.89 14.76 -11.37
C GLY A 336 4.45 16.18 -11.71
N LEU A 337 3.86 16.89 -10.74
CA LEU A 337 3.51 18.30 -10.90
C LEU A 337 4.73 19.19 -11.10
N CYS A 338 5.81 19.01 -10.33
CA CYS A 338 7.05 19.79 -10.51
C CYS A 338 7.63 19.60 -11.92
N ASP A 339 7.64 18.35 -12.40
CA ASP A 339 8.12 18.02 -13.76
C ASP A 339 7.22 18.67 -14.82
N SER A 340 5.89 18.56 -14.68
CA SER A 340 4.92 19.17 -15.60
C SER A 340 5.05 20.70 -15.65
N ILE A 341 5.13 21.38 -14.49
CA ILE A 341 5.30 22.84 -14.39
C ILE A 341 6.58 23.29 -15.12
N SER A 342 7.66 22.52 -14.98
CA SER A 342 8.95 22.83 -15.61
C SER A 342 8.93 22.66 -17.14
N LEU A 343 7.93 21.93 -17.68
CA LEU A 343 7.74 21.70 -19.11
C LEU A 343 6.73 22.67 -19.75
N LEU A 344 6.01 23.48 -18.95
CA LEU A 344 5.04 24.46 -19.47
C LEU A 344 5.73 25.63 -20.18
N HIS A 345 5.12 26.11 -21.26
CA HIS A 345 5.55 27.32 -21.97
C HIS A 345 5.17 28.60 -21.19
N ASP A 346 5.90 29.70 -21.43
CA ASP A 346 5.72 30.96 -20.67
C ASP A 346 4.31 31.56 -20.81
N ASP A 347 3.64 31.33 -21.93
CA ASP A 347 2.30 31.82 -22.25
C ASP A 347 1.15 31.05 -21.54
N GLU A 348 1.46 29.95 -20.85
CA GLU A 348 0.48 29.10 -20.15
C GLU A 348 0.21 29.50 -18.70
N SER A 349 0.05 30.81 -18.44
CA SER A 349 -0.09 31.34 -17.07
C SER A 349 -1.26 30.72 -16.29
N HIS A 350 -2.41 30.51 -16.94
CA HIS A 350 -3.58 29.91 -16.30
C HIS A 350 -3.33 28.45 -15.87
N THR A 351 -2.80 27.62 -16.78
CA THR A 351 -2.44 26.22 -16.51
C THR A 351 -1.40 26.12 -15.40
N ARG A 352 -0.40 27.02 -15.42
CA ARG A 352 0.64 27.10 -14.40
C ARG A 352 0.05 27.41 -13.02
N ASN A 353 -0.93 28.33 -12.93
CA ASN A 353 -1.60 28.65 -11.67
C ASN A 353 -2.36 27.44 -11.10
N ILE A 354 -3.10 26.71 -11.94
CA ILE A 354 -3.79 25.47 -11.52
C ILE A 354 -2.78 24.45 -10.99
N ALA A 355 -1.68 24.25 -11.72
CA ALA A 355 -0.64 23.31 -11.32
C ALA A 355 0.01 23.67 -9.97
N HIS A 356 0.31 24.95 -9.74
CA HIS A 356 0.83 25.41 -8.45
C HIS A 356 -0.18 25.25 -7.32
N HIS A 357 -1.46 25.52 -7.55
CA HIS A 357 -2.49 25.28 -6.55
C HIS A 357 -2.56 23.80 -6.15
N CYS A 358 -2.59 22.90 -7.15
CA CYS A 358 -2.56 21.46 -6.90
C CYS A 358 -1.31 21.04 -6.12
N LEU A 359 -0.15 21.60 -6.49
CA LEU A 359 1.13 21.31 -5.84
C LEU A 359 1.12 21.74 -4.36
N SER A 360 0.63 22.94 -4.06
CA SER A 360 0.51 23.46 -2.70
C SER A 360 -0.44 22.62 -1.85
N SER A 361 -1.59 22.21 -2.41
CA SER A 361 -2.55 21.34 -1.73
C SER A 361 -1.99 19.96 -1.41
N ILE A 362 -1.31 19.32 -2.37
CA ILE A 362 -0.61 18.05 -2.13
C ILE A 362 0.52 18.22 -1.11
N PHE A 363 1.31 19.30 -1.21
CA PHE A 363 2.40 19.56 -0.27
C PHE A 363 1.90 19.79 1.16
N SER A 364 0.74 20.43 1.34
CA SER A 364 0.07 20.56 2.63
C SER A 364 -0.29 19.19 3.23
N LEU A 365 -0.86 18.28 2.43
CA LEU A 365 -1.14 16.90 2.86
C LEU A 365 0.15 16.16 3.24
N VAL A 366 1.21 16.26 2.42
CA VAL A 366 2.51 15.65 2.69
C VAL A 366 3.08 16.15 4.01
N THR A 367 3.01 17.46 4.27
CA THR A 367 3.53 18.09 5.50
C THR A 367 2.78 17.61 6.74
N ARG A 368 1.46 17.46 6.64
CA ARG A 368 0.61 16.97 7.74
C ARG A 368 0.82 15.49 8.06
N LEU A 369 1.03 14.67 7.03
CA LEU A 369 1.09 13.20 7.15
C LEU A 369 2.52 12.66 7.31
N ARG A 370 3.54 13.50 7.08
CA ARG A 370 4.95 13.11 7.15
C ARG A 370 5.26 12.53 8.52
N ASN A 371 5.92 11.37 8.50
CA ASN A 371 6.65 10.84 9.64
C ASN A 371 8.14 10.72 9.31
N ASP A 372 9.02 10.96 10.27
CA ASP A 372 10.48 10.96 10.02
C ASP A 372 11.10 9.56 9.85
N LEU A 373 10.30 8.49 9.83
CA LEU A 373 10.79 7.12 9.82
C LEU A 373 11.24 6.64 8.43
N THR A 374 10.51 7.01 7.38
CA THR A 374 10.69 6.47 6.01
C THR A 374 10.59 7.53 4.91
N PHE A 375 10.62 8.81 5.28
CA PHE A 375 10.24 9.88 4.38
C PHE A 375 11.33 10.27 3.35
N PRO A 376 10.99 10.41 2.05
CA PRO A 376 11.95 10.76 1.02
C PRO A 376 12.30 12.26 1.07
N ASN A 377 13.20 12.63 1.99
CA ASN A 377 13.57 14.03 2.26
C ASN A 377 13.97 14.83 1.01
N HIS A 378 14.68 14.21 0.06
CA HIS A 378 15.09 14.87 -1.17
C HIS A 378 13.90 15.22 -2.09
N LEU A 379 12.88 14.36 -2.16
CA LEU A 379 11.66 14.64 -2.94
C LEU A 379 10.88 15.78 -2.29
N TYR A 380 10.77 15.75 -0.96
CA TYR A 380 10.11 16.81 -0.21
C TYR A 380 10.78 18.18 -0.40
N GLN A 381 12.10 18.26 -0.27
CA GLN A 381 12.85 19.50 -0.48
C GLN A 381 12.65 20.05 -1.90
N ARG A 382 12.55 19.16 -2.90
CA ARG A 382 12.28 19.56 -4.27
C ARG A 382 10.87 20.14 -4.44
N ILE A 383 9.86 19.50 -3.84
CA ILE A 383 8.48 20.01 -3.87
C ILE A 383 8.40 21.35 -3.12
N GLU A 384 9.00 21.45 -1.94
CA GLU A 384 9.06 22.67 -1.12
C GLU A 384 9.66 23.86 -1.88
N ALA A 385 10.77 23.63 -2.59
CA ALA A 385 11.39 24.66 -3.42
C ALA A 385 10.45 25.15 -4.54
N MET A 386 9.73 24.25 -5.21
CA MET A 386 8.80 24.59 -6.28
C MET A 386 7.55 25.33 -5.77
N VAL A 387 7.03 24.94 -4.59
CA VAL A 387 5.94 25.66 -3.91
C VAL A 387 6.38 27.08 -3.55
N THR A 388 7.57 27.25 -2.98
CA THR A 388 8.10 28.56 -2.59
C THR A 388 8.30 29.49 -3.79
N LEU A 389 8.78 28.94 -4.91
CA LEU A 389 8.87 29.68 -6.17
C LEU A 389 7.48 30.15 -6.64
N GLY A 390 6.47 29.27 -6.64
CA GLY A 390 5.10 29.61 -7.02
C GLY A 390 4.49 30.75 -6.19
N SER A 391 4.70 30.75 -4.87
CA SER A 391 4.23 31.81 -3.98
C SER A 391 4.87 33.18 -4.24
N SER A 392 6.11 33.20 -4.75
CA SER A 392 6.80 34.44 -5.09
C SER A 392 6.26 35.13 -6.36
N PHE A 393 5.48 34.42 -7.18
CA PHE A 393 4.84 34.94 -8.39
C PHE A 393 3.43 35.53 -8.17
N GLY A 394 2.94 35.62 -6.91
CA GLY A 394 1.71 36.32 -6.57
C GLY A 394 0.44 35.64 -7.10
N VAL A 395 0.20 34.39 -6.69
CA VAL A 395 -1.10 33.73 -6.91
C VAL A 395 -2.10 34.33 -5.91
N ASP A 396 -3.00 35.18 -6.40
CA ASP A 396 -4.05 35.82 -5.62
C ASP A 396 -5.14 34.78 -5.25
N GLU A 397 -5.25 34.45 -3.95
CA GLU A 397 -6.20 33.47 -3.40
C GLU A 397 -7.68 33.87 -3.60
N SER A 398 -7.95 35.08 -4.08
CA SER A 398 -9.30 35.65 -4.19
C SER A 398 -10.10 35.22 -5.43
N THR A 399 -9.58 34.35 -6.29
CA THR A 399 -10.24 33.95 -7.56
C THR A 399 -10.94 32.57 -7.56
N PHE A 400 -11.01 31.87 -6.42
CA PHE A 400 -11.48 30.48 -6.38
C PHE A 400 -12.62 30.21 -5.36
N PHE A 401 -13.61 31.09 -5.28
CA PHE A 401 -14.93 30.75 -4.71
C PHE A 401 -15.97 30.50 -5.79
#